data_AF-A0A7U4TH18-F1
#
_entry.id   AF-A0A7U4TH18-F1
#
_cell.length_a   1.000
_cell.length_b   1.000
_cell.length_c   1.000
_cell.angle_alpha   90.00
_cell.angle_beta   90.00
_cell.angle_gamma   90.00
#
_symmetry.space_group_name_H-M   'P 1'
#
loop_
_entity.id
_entity.type
_entity.pdbx_description
1 polymer ?
#
loop_
_entity_poly.entity_id
_entity_poly.type
_entity_poly.pdbx_seq_one_letter_code
_entity_poly.pdbx_strand_id
1 'polypeptide(L)'
;MPDKTTIQEYINNFRRRLARFLKPGIGVTCNVYPAKSGGAILEFTIGPGLKNDDVYQEVSQTLSKILSKIKQRAFGGNLDGFIFRGTNVILEDNRIIFIKDDSPSEWTDKAAAHDLERILPKSRRNAP
;
A
#
# COMPACT_ATOMS: atom_id res chain seq x y z
N MET A 1 -0.03 -14.59 7.42
CA MET A 1 0.79 -13.35 7.40
C MET A 1 1.98 -13.55 6.47
N PRO A 2 2.17 -12.69 5.45
CA PRO A 2 3.38 -12.70 4.62
C PRO A 2 4.60 -12.38 5.48
N ASP A 3 5.74 -13.03 5.20
CA ASP A 3 6.97 -12.73 5.92
C ASP A 3 7.58 -11.38 5.49
N LYS A 4 8.56 -10.90 6.25
CA LYS A 4 9.22 -9.62 6.00
C LYS A 4 9.85 -9.57 4.61
N THR A 5 10.42 -10.67 4.13
CA THR A 5 11.08 -10.75 2.82
C THR A 5 10.07 -10.54 1.70
N THR A 6 8.93 -11.24 1.77
CA THR A 6 7.81 -11.16 0.83
C THR A 6 7.24 -9.74 0.77
N ILE A 7 7.04 -9.11 1.92
CA ILE A 7 6.57 -7.72 1.99
C ILE A 7 7.61 -6.78 1.36
N GLN A 8 8.89 -6.95 1.69
CA GLN A 8 9.96 -6.10 1.15
C GLN A 8 10.12 -6.24 -0.36
N GLU A 9 10.05 -7.47 -0.88
CA GLU A 9 10.09 -7.75 -2.32
C GLU A 9 8.92 -7.07 -3.04
N TYR A 10 7.72 -7.18 -2.50
CA TYR A 10 6.55 -6.47 -3.03
C TYR A 10 6.78 -4.95 -3.06
N ILE A 11 7.23 -4.36 -1.94
CA ILE A 11 7.50 -2.91 -1.84
C ILE A 11 8.54 -2.47 -2.87
N ASN A 12 9.64 -3.23 -3.02
CA ASN A 12 10.70 -2.94 -3.97
C ASN A 12 10.18 -2.98 -5.42
N ASN A 13 9.39 -4.00 -5.75
CA ASN A 13 8.78 -4.14 -7.07
C ASN A 13 7.82 -3.00 -7.37
N PHE A 14 6.96 -2.65 -6.42
CA PHE A 14 6.03 -1.52 -6.54
C PHE A 14 6.78 -0.19 -6.70
N ARG A 15 7.75 0.11 -5.82
CA ARG A 15 8.56 1.34 -5.87
C ARG A 15 9.31 1.48 -7.19
N ARG A 16 9.95 0.40 -7.66
CA ARG A 16 10.65 0.38 -8.96
C ARG A 16 9.71 0.74 -10.11
N ARG A 17 8.49 0.21 -10.09
CA ARG A 17 7.50 0.47 -11.14
C ARG A 17 6.95 1.89 -11.07
N LEU A 18 6.67 2.37 -9.86
CA LEU A 18 6.18 3.73 -9.57
C LEU A 18 7.20 4.81 -9.93
N ALA A 19 8.50 4.57 -9.71
CA ALA A 19 9.57 5.53 -9.98
C ALA A 19 9.56 6.06 -11.42
N ARG A 20 9.07 5.27 -12.39
CA ARG A 20 8.93 5.67 -13.79
C ARG A 20 7.93 6.80 -14.02
N PHE A 21 7.04 7.04 -13.06
CA PHE A 21 6.00 8.06 -13.10
C PHE A 21 6.31 9.26 -12.21
N LEU A 22 7.40 9.22 -11.44
CA LEU A 22 7.78 10.26 -10.51
C LEU A 22 8.77 11.23 -11.16
N LYS A 23 8.64 12.52 -10.84
CA LYS A 23 9.62 13.53 -11.24
C LYS A 23 10.94 13.31 -10.46
N PRO A 24 12.10 13.73 -11.01
CA PRO A 24 13.34 13.74 -10.26
C PRO A 24 13.20 14.50 -8.93
N GLY A 25 13.83 13.98 -7.86
CA GLY A 25 13.78 14.57 -6.52
C GLY A 25 12.53 14.23 -5.70
N ILE A 26 11.60 13.43 -6.24
CA ILE A 26 10.48 12.86 -5.50
C ILE A 26 10.88 11.49 -4.94
N GLY A 27 10.76 11.32 -3.63
CA GLY A 27 11.00 10.04 -2.93
C GLY A 27 9.72 9.36 -2.52
N VAL A 28 9.85 8.09 -2.11
CA VAL A 28 8.74 7.24 -1.64
C VAL A 28 9.13 6.52 -0.36
N THR A 29 8.51 6.92 0.75
CA THR A 29 8.64 6.24 2.05
C THR A 29 7.46 5.30 2.26
N CYS A 30 7.68 4.13 2.82
CA CYS A 30 6.62 3.17 3.16
C CYS A 30 6.62 2.88 4.67
N ASN A 31 5.49 3.14 5.34
CA ASN A 31 5.22 2.57 6.67
C ASN A 31 4.56 1.21 6.49
N VAL A 32 5.16 0.17 7.06
CA VAL A 32 4.69 -1.20 6.98
C VAL A 32 4.06 -1.61 8.30
N TYR A 33 2.78 -1.95 8.26
CA TYR A 33 2.02 -2.40 9.43
C TYR A 33 1.60 -3.86 9.25
N PRO A 34 2.43 -4.82 9.69
CA PRO A 34 2.10 -6.24 9.60
C PRO A 34 1.01 -6.64 10.60
N ALA A 35 0.09 -7.51 10.18
CA ALA A 35 -0.91 -8.12 11.04
C ALA A 35 -0.64 -9.62 11.18
N LYS A 36 -0.72 -10.16 12.41
CA LYS A 36 -0.61 -11.61 12.67
C LYS A 36 -1.59 -12.41 11.82
N SER A 37 -2.80 -11.87 11.66
CA SER A 37 -3.86 -12.44 10.84
C SER A 37 -4.34 -11.43 9.81
N GLY A 38 -4.53 -11.89 8.57
CA GLY A 38 -5.17 -11.11 7.51
C GLY A 38 -4.24 -10.24 6.67
N GLY A 39 -2.91 -10.30 6.79
CA GLY A 39 -1.99 -9.65 5.83
C GLY A 39 -1.23 -8.45 6.41
N ALA A 40 -1.16 -7.34 5.67
CA ALA A 40 -0.52 -6.10 6.15
C ALA A 40 -1.12 -4.83 5.50
N ILE A 41 -0.93 -3.70 6.18
CA ILE A 41 -1.19 -2.37 5.62
C ILE A 41 0.13 -1.72 5.22
N LEU A 42 0.18 -1.20 4.00
CA LEU A 42 1.32 -0.45 3.46
C LEU A 42 0.87 1.00 3.21
N GLU A 43 1.43 1.95 3.95
CA GLU A 43 1.20 3.37 3.74
C GLU A 43 2.41 3.98 3.03
N PHE A 44 2.25 4.25 1.74
CA PHE A 44 3.24 4.96 0.94
C PHE A 44 2.99 6.45 1.01
N THR A 45 4.02 7.22 1.35
CA THR A 45 4.02 8.68 1.24
C THR A 45 4.95 9.10 0.11
N ILE A 46 4.44 9.93 -0.78
CA ILE A 46 5.16 10.42 -1.97
C ILE A 46 5.36 11.92 -1.82
N GLY A 47 6.59 12.39 -2.04
CA GLY A 47 6.87 13.82 -1.88
C GLY A 47 8.30 14.24 -2.19
N PRO A 48 8.52 15.56 -2.35
CA PRO A 48 9.84 16.12 -2.62
C PRO A 48 10.76 15.97 -1.42
N GLY A 49 12.02 15.62 -1.67
CA GLY A 49 13.05 15.52 -0.62
C GLY A 49 12.87 14.34 0.34
N LEU A 50 11.88 13.46 0.10
CA LEU A 50 11.75 12.22 0.85
C LEU A 50 12.86 11.24 0.47
N LYS A 51 13.30 10.45 1.45
CA LYS A 51 14.17 9.30 1.19
C LYS A 51 13.33 8.09 0.81
N ASN A 52 13.89 7.24 -0.05
CA ASN A 52 13.34 5.91 -0.27
C ASN A 52 13.67 5.06 0.96
N ASP A 53 12.70 4.88 1.83
CA ASP A 53 12.86 4.20 3.12
C ASP A 53 11.62 3.37 3.47
N ASP A 54 11.81 2.33 4.27
CA ASP A 54 10.80 1.34 4.65
C ASP A 54 10.81 1.14 6.18
N VAL A 55 9.80 1.67 6.86
CA VAL A 55 9.69 1.65 8.32
C VAL A 55 8.71 0.56 8.74
N TYR A 56 9.24 -0.52 9.32
CA TYR A 56 8.42 -1.62 9.85
C TYR A 56 7.94 -1.30 11.26
N GLN A 57 6.63 -1.31 11.43
CA GLN A 57 5.95 -1.10 12.70
C GLN A 57 5.79 -2.43 13.46
N GLU A 58 5.45 -2.35 14.74
CA GLU A 58 5.16 -3.53 15.54
C GLU A 58 3.97 -4.32 14.97
N VAL A 59 4.08 -5.65 15.06
CA VAL A 59 3.04 -6.57 14.57
C VAL A 59 1.77 -6.42 15.40
N SER A 60 0.66 -6.08 14.75
CA SER A 60 -0.66 -6.02 15.38
C SER A 60 -1.47 -7.31 15.15
N GLN A 61 -2.61 -7.46 15.82
CA GLN A 61 -3.43 -8.68 15.74
C GLN A 61 -4.18 -8.80 14.40
N THR A 62 -4.83 -7.72 13.97
CA THR A 62 -5.73 -7.70 12.79
C THR A 62 -5.54 -6.42 11.98
N LEU A 63 -5.90 -6.48 10.69
CA LEU A 63 -5.91 -5.30 9.81
C LEU A 63 -6.83 -4.19 10.34
N SER A 64 -8.03 -4.53 10.83
CA SER A 64 -8.98 -3.53 11.35
C SER A 64 -8.41 -2.73 12.53
N LYS A 65 -7.68 -3.39 13.44
CA LYS A 65 -7.02 -2.74 14.58
C LYS A 65 -5.87 -1.83 14.17
N ILE A 66 -5.22 -2.12 13.04
CA ILE A 66 -4.20 -1.25 12.47
C ILE A 66 -4.87 -0.05 11.80
N LEU A 67 -5.86 -0.31 10.94
CA LEU A 67 -6.54 0.71 10.16
C LEU A 67 -7.26 1.74 11.05
N SER A 68 -7.78 1.34 12.21
CA SER A 68 -8.39 2.25 13.18
C SER A 68 -7.41 3.25 13.81
N LYS A 69 -6.10 2.94 13.78
CA LYS A 69 -5.04 3.81 14.28
C LYS A 69 -4.44 4.69 13.19
N ILE A 70 -4.51 4.24 11.94
CA ILE A 70 -4.07 5.03 10.79
C ILE A 70 -5.14 6.09 10.54
N LYS A 71 -4.77 7.36 10.64
CA LYS A 71 -5.67 8.44 10.22
C LYS A 71 -5.92 8.25 8.73
N GLN A 72 -7.13 7.93 8.30
CA GLN A 72 -7.52 7.82 6.89
C GLN A 72 -8.95 8.34 6.73
N ARG A 73 -9.31 8.80 5.53
CA ARG A 73 -10.60 9.47 5.26
C ARG A 73 -11.69 8.56 4.67
N ALA A 74 -11.36 7.33 4.29
CA ALA A 74 -12.25 6.42 3.56
C ALA A 74 -13.19 5.60 4.46
N PHE A 75 -12.75 5.22 5.65
CA PHE A 75 -13.52 4.42 6.59
C PHE A 75 -13.74 5.20 7.89
N GLY A 76 -14.99 5.25 8.37
CA GLY A 76 -15.36 5.85 9.66
C GLY A 76 -16.15 4.88 10.51
N GLY A 77 -16.28 5.18 11.81
CA GLY A 77 -17.04 4.35 12.74
C GLY A 77 -16.27 3.12 13.22
N ASN A 78 -17.01 2.07 13.63
CA ASN A 78 -16.41 0.84 14.12
C ASN A 78 -15.97 -0.06 12.96
N LEU A 79 -14.67 -0.38 12.90
CA LEU A 79 -14.08 -1.28 11.89
C LEU A 79 -14.02 -2.74 12.36
N ASP A 80 -14.51 -3.02 13.57
CA ASP A 80 -14.63 -4.38 14.07
C ASP A 80 -15.59 -5.18 13.19
N GLY A 81 -15.13 -6.34 12.69
CA GLY A 81 -15.89 -7.21 11.79
C GLY A 81 -15.62 -6.99 10.30
N PHE A 82 -14.84 -5.97 9.91
CA PHE A 82 -14.40 -5.85 8.51
C PHE A 82 -13.43 -6.98 8.14
N ILE A 83 -13.72 -7.64 7.01
CA ILE A 83 -12.85 -8.63 6.40
C ILE A 83 -12.32 -8.05 5.09
N PHE A 84 -11.02 -7.77 5.05
CA PHE A 84 -10.36 -7.31 3.84
C PHE A 84 -9.94 -8.53 3.01
N ARG A 85 -10.23 -8.48 1.70
CA ARG A 85 -9.81 -9.49 0.72
C ARG A 85 -9.11 -8.82 -0.45
N GLY A 86 -8.13 -9.51 -1.02
CA GLY A 86 -7.23 -9.00 -2.04
C GLY A 86 -6.52 -7.73 -1.59
N THR A 87 -6.40 -6.77 -2.51
CA THR A 87 -5.86 -5.44 -2.23
C THR A 87 -6.92 -4.36 -2.28
N ASN A 88 -7.14 -3.71 -1.15
CA ASN A 88 -7.98 -2.52 -1.04
C ASN A 88 -7.07 -1.28 -1.04
N VAL A 89 -7.47 -0.25 -1.78
CA VAL A 89 -6.65 0.94 -2.01
C VAL A 89 -7.38 2.18 -1.53
N ILE A 90 -6.71 2.96 -0.69
CA ILE A 90 -7.14 4.32 -0.33
C ILE A 90 -6.11 5.28 -0.93
N LEU A 91 -6.60 6.23 -1.72
CA LEU A 91 -5.79 7.32 -2.28
C LEU A 91 -6.14 8.62 -1.57
N GLU A 92 -5.11 9.29 -1.09
CA GLU A 92 -5.21 10.64 -0.54
C GLU A 92 -4.07 11.51 -1.11
N ASP A 93 -4.14 12.82 -0.87
CA ASP A 93 -3.38 13.85 -1.60
C ASP A 93 -1.90 13.48 -1.88
N ASN A 94 -1.17 13.03 -0.85
CA ASN A 94 0.24 12.64 -0.96
C ASN A 94 0.53 11.20 -0.49
N ARG A 95 -0.51 10.38 -0.30
CA ARG A 95 -0.35 9.04 0.26
C ARG A 95 -1.26 8.00 -0.35
N ILE A 96 -0.74 6.78 -0.42
CA ILE A 96 -1.43 5.59 -0.89
C ILE A 96 -1.43 4.60 0.25
N ILE A 97 -2.61 4.13 0.66
CA ILE A 97 -2.75 3.11 1.68
C ILE A 97 -3.25 1.84 1.01
N PHE A 98 -2.41 0.82 0.95
CA PHE A 98 -2.81 -0.53 0.55
C PHE A 98 -3.13 -1.36 1.78
N ILE A 99 -4.33 -1.91 1.81
CA ILE A 99 -4.74 -2.92 2.77
C ILE A 99 -4.75 -4.24 2.01
N LYS A 100 -3.73 -5.07 2.23
CA LYS A 100 -3.50 -6.31 1.49
C LYS A 100 -3.78 -7.50 2.39
N ASP A 101 -4.57 -8.44 1.90
CA ASP A 101 -4.76 -9.72 2.59
C ASP A 101 -3.50 -10.59 2.54
N ASP A 102 -3.53 -11.77 3.16
CA ASP A 102 -2.39 -12.70 3.18
C ASP A 102 -2.38 -13.72 2.03
N SER A 103 -3.22 -13.53 1.02
CA SER A 103 -3.22 -14.39 -0.18
C SER A 103 -1.90 -14.20 -0.94
N PRO A 104 -1.12 -15.27 -1.21
CA PRO A 104 0.20 -15.13 -1.86
C PRO A 104 0.15 -14.43 -3.22
N SER A 105 -0.97 -14.54 -3.95
CA SER A 105 -1.19 -13.85 -5.22
C SER A 105 -1.06 -12.33 -5.11
N GLU A 106 -1.42 -11.75 -3.96
CA GLU A 106 -1.38 -10.31 -3.71
C GLU A 106 0.04 -9.76 -3.49
N TRP A 107 1.03 -10.64 -3.26
CA TRP A 107 2.40 -10.25 -2.89
C TRP A 107 3.41 -10.42 -4.03
N THR A 108 2.93 -10.74 -5.22
CA THR A 108 3.78 -10.97 -6.40
C THR A 108 4.16 -9.67 -7.11
N ASP A 109 5.19 -9.72 -7.97
CA ASP A 109 5.51 -8.61 -8.88
C ASP A 109 4.35 -8.28 -9.84
N LYS A 110 3.55 -9.29 -10.22
CA LYS A 110 2.33 -9.09 -11.02
C LYS A 110 1.27 -8.29 -10.23
N ALA A 111 1.08 -8.60 -8.96
CA ALA A 111 0.18 -7.83 -8.10
C ALA A 111 0.69 -6.39 -7.92
N ALA A 112 1.99 -6.18 -7.71
CA ALA A 112 2.57 -4.83 -7.64
C ALA A 112 2.33 -4.02 -8.92
N ALA A 113 2.40 -4.66 -10.10
CA ALA A 113 2.06 -4.01 -11.37
C ALA A 113 0.58 -3.64 -11.46
N HIS A 114 -0.30 -4.59 -11.12
CA HIS A 114 -1.75 -4.38 -11.12
C HIS A 114 -2.19 -3.28 -10.14
N ASP A 115 -1.63 -3.26 -8.94
CA ASP A 115 -1.94 -2.24 -7.94
C ASP A 115 -1.44 -0.86 -8.36
N LEU A 116 -0.30 -0.78 -9.06
CA LEU A 116 0.15 0.48 -9.68
C LEU A 116 -0.83 0.97 -10.75
N GLU A 117 -1.31 0.10 -11.63
CA GLU A 117 -2.27 0.48 -12.68
C GLU A 117 -3.58 1.03 -12.12
N ARG A 118 -4.01 0.55 -10.94
CA ARG A 118 -5.22 1.02 -10.25
C ARG A 118 -5.10 2.44 -9.70
N ILE A 119 -3.88 2.91 -9.42
CA ILE A 119 -3.63 4.23 -8.83
C ILE A 119 -3.18 5.28 -9.84
N LEU A 120 -2.72 4.84 -11.02
CA LEU A 120 -2.38 5.76 -12.09
C LEU A 120 -3.66 6.37 -12.67
N PRO A 121 -3.62 7.67 -13.06
CA PRO A 121 -4.72 8.25 -13.80
C PRO A 121 -4.95 7.40 -15.04
N LYS A 122 -6.17 6.90 -15.24
CA LYS A 122 -6.55 6.34 -16.54
C LYS A 122 -6.40 7.48 -17.53
N SER A 123 -5.38 7.43 -18.37
CA SER A 123 -5.25 8.37 -19.48
C SER A 123 -6.60 8.33 -20.19
N ARG A 124 -7.33 9.46 -20.18
CA ARG A 124 -8.51 9.59 -21.03
C ARG A 124 -7.97 9.39 -22.43
N ARG A 125 -8.17 8.19 -22.98
CA ARG A 125 -8.07 7.93 -24.41
C ARG A 125 -8.85 9.06 -25.04
N ASN A 126 -8.17 9.96 -25.75
CA ASN A 126 -8.80 11.00 -26.54
C ASN A 126 -9.99 10.35 -27.24
N ALA A 127 -11.19 10.78 -26.85
CA ALA A 127 -12.37 10.49 -27.63
C ALA A 127 -12.16 11.17 -29.00
N PRO A 128 -12.49 10.49 -30.11
CA PRO A 128 -12.35 11.06 -31.45
C PRO A 128 -13.15 12.36 -31.59
#